data_AF-A0A431ICV9-F1
#
_entry.id   AF-A0A431ICV9-F1
#
_cell.length_a   1.000
_cell.length_b   1.000
_cell.length_c   1.000
_cell.angle_alpha   90.00
_cell.angle_beta   90.00
_cell.angle_gamma   90.00
#
_symmetry.space_group_name_H-M   'P 1'
#
loop_
_entity.id
_entity.type
_entity.pdbx_description
1 polymer ?
#
loop_
_entity_poly.entity_id
_entity_poly.type
_entity_poly.pdbx_seq_one_letter_code
_entity_poly.pdbx_strand_id
1 'polypeptide(L)'
;MKANEYLLGCINCHPISNSTKSQATDRFVQVAHKIHGDKGYLYNLGSSNFICPSHGPQTLGNLRNHLSSITPCSVCDSLRLRDRYISQANKSNKGLTNIYFVSFTSKTSSESFFKVGLCFGSLEDRFKDWLVHYDITPIVFSTGNAADIYDLEQKIHQRIKEKQLSYTPMNAYNFGGASECFLASEECINKLKSYIINKTT
;
A
#
# COMPACT_ATOMS: atom_id res chain seq x y z
N MET A 1 -22.07 13.92 26.01
CA MET A 1 -21.63 12.51 25.97
C MET A 1 -20.31 12.41 26.71
N LYS A 2 -20.19 11.40 27.58
CA LYS A 2 -19.05 11.23 28.50
C LYS A 2 -17.80 10.79 27.72
N ALA A 3 -16.77 11.63 27.72
CA ALA A 3 -15.47 11.46 27.05
C ALA A 3 -14.57 10.42 27.76
N ASN A 4 -15.12 9.23 28.01
CA ASN A 4 -14.54 8.28 28.95
C ASN A 4 -13.75 7.15 28.30
N GLU A 5 -13.68 7.14 26.99
CA GLU A 5 -12.79 6.27 26.26
C GLU A 5 -11.94 7.21 25.40
N TYR A 6 -10.73 6.81 25.02
CA TYR A 6 -9.86 7.49 24.05
C TYR A 6 -8.64 8.23 24.58
N LEU A 7 -7.47 7.58 24.37
CA LEU A 7 -6.41 7.99 23.44
C LEU A 7 -5.05 7.52 23.98
N LEU A 8 -4.51 6.46 23.41
CA LEU A 8 -3.08 6.18 23.47
C LEU A 8 -2.51 6.51 22.09
N GLY A 9 -1.50 7.39 22.03
CA GLY A 9 -0.65 7.51 20.84
C GLY A 9 -0.78 8.76 19.97
N CYS A 10 -1.07 9.96 20.48
CA CYS A 10 -0.77 11.19 19.70
C CYS A 10 0.63 11.72 20.08
N ILE A 11 1.52 11.90 19.10
CA ILE A 11 2.92 12.33 19.34
C ILE A 11 3.02 13.72 19.99
N ASN A 12 2.02 14.57 19.79
CA ASN A 12 1.92 15.89 20.40
C ASN A 12 1.28 15.86 21.80
N CYS A 13 0.50 14.83 22.13
CA CYS A 13 -0.19 14.69 23.43
C CYS A 13 0.60 13.81 24.43
N HIS A 14 1.39 12.85 23.93
CA HIS A 14 2.14 11.89 24.73
C HIS A 14 3.14 12.51 25.73
N PRO A 15 3.89 13.59 25.40
CA PRO A 15 4.89 14.16 26.31
C PRO A 15 4.28 14.90 27.51
N ILE A 16 2.97 15.19 27.47
CA ILE A 16 2.31 16.09 28.43
C ILE A 16 1.58 15.30 29.54
N SER A 17 1.35 14.00 29.34
CA SER A 17 0.69 13.14 30.31
C SER A 17 1.71 12.22 31.02
N ASN A 18 2.01 12.52 32.29
CA ASN A 18 2.79 11.63 33.17
C ASN A 18 1.99 10.40 33.64
N SER A 19 0.89 10.05 32.98
CA SER A 19 -0.01 8.99 33.41
C SER A 19 0.43 7.64 32.84
N THR A 20 0.64 6.68 33.73
CA THR A 20 0.60 5.26 33.40
C THR A 20 -0.73 4.93 32.73
N LYS A 21 -0.73 3.88 31.89
CA LYS A 21 -1.78 3.47 30.93
C LYS A 21 -3.24 3.39 31.44
N SER A 22 -3.53 3.57 32.73
CA SER A 22 -4.86 3.35 33.31
C SER A 22 -5.71 4.60 33.53
N GLN A 23 -5.19 5.83 33.40
CA GLN A 23 -5.99 7.03 33.66
C GLN A 23 -5.65 8.17 32.69
N ALA A 24 -6.51 8.39 31.69
CA ALA A 24 -6.51 9.65 30.96
C ALA A 24 -6.97 10.75 31.92
N THR A 25 -6.12 11.75 32.17
CA THR A 25 -6.43 12.88 33.07
C THR A 25 -7.23 13.97 32.33
N ASP A 26 -8.00 14.80 33.04
CA ASP A 26 -8.74 15.93 32.44
C ASP A 26 -7.84 16.86 31.63
N ARG A 27 -6.58 17.01 32.05
CA ARG A 27 -5.54 17.77 31.33
C ARG A 27 -5.27 17.19 29.94
N PHE A 28 -5.29 15.87 29.80
CA PHE A 28 -5.03 15.20 28.54
C PHE A 28 -6.20 15.36 27.55
N VAL A 29 -7.44 15.32 28.04
CA VAL A 29 -8.65 15.60 27.24
C VAL A 29 -8.62 17.04 26.68
N GLN A 30 -8.24 18.01 27.51
CA GLN A 30 -8.10 19.41 27.08
C GLN A 30 -7.04 19.61 25.98
N VAL A 31 -5.90 18.90 26.09
CA VAL A 31 -4.82 18.97 25.08
C VAL A 31 -5.26 18.32 23.76
N ALA A 32 -5.88 17.14 23.81
CA ALA A 32 -6.40 16.46 22.63
C ALA A 32 -7.45 17.30 21.91
N HIS A 33 -8.36 17.93 22.66
CA HIS A 33 -9.38 18.85 22.14
C HIS A 33 -8.76 20.10 21.51
N LYS A 34 -7.70 20.67 22.11
CA LYS A 34 -7.00 21.83 21.54
C LYS A 34 -6.29 21.52 20.21
N ILE A 35 -5.71 20.33 20.07
CA ILE A 35 -4.93 19.94 18.88
C ILE A 35 -5.84 19.43 17.75
N HIS A 36 -6.93 18.75 18.10
CA HIS A 36 -7.78 18.03 17.16
C HIS A 36 -9.21 18.59 17.05
N GLY A 37 -9.58 19.58 17.87
CA GLY A 37 -10.94 20.10 17.99
C GLY A 37 -11.91 19.09 18.60
N ASP A 38 -13.20 19.19 18.26
CA ASP A 38 -14.24 18.22 18.63
C ASP A 38 -14.11 16.87 17.87
N LYS A 39 -13.09 16.70 17.02
CA LYS A 39 -12.94 15.53 16.14
C LYS A 39 -12.29 14.33 16.84
N GLY A 40 -12.66 14.09 18.10
CA GLY A 40 -12.12 13.04 18.95
C GLY A 40 -12.00 11.69 18.24
N TYR A 41 -10.89 11.00 18.46
CA TYR A 41 -10.73 9.63 17.99
C TYR A 41 -11.66 8.73 18.80
N LEU A 42 -12.40 7.83 18.16
CA LEU A 42 -13.32 6.90 18.82
C LEU A 42 -12.85 5.45 18.52
N TYR A 43 -12.62 4.63 19.54
CA TYR A 43 -12.32 3.19 19.50
C TYR A 43 -13.13 2.39 20.54
N ASN A 44 -13.86 1.32 20.23
CA ASN A 44 -14.34 0.50 21.37
C ASN A 44 -13.15 -0.33 21.91
N LEU A 45 -12.88 -0.25 23.22
CA LEU A 45 -11.94 -1.15 23.90
C LEU A 45 -12.33 -2.60 23.58
N GLY A 46 -11.41 -3.37 22.99
CA GLY A 46 -11.68 -4.75 22.55
C GLY A 46 -12.29 -4.90 21.15
N SER A 47 -12.50 -3.82 20.41
CA SER A 47 -12.92 -3.89 19.00
C SER A 47 -11.74 -3.72 18.04
N SER A 48 -11.83 -4.32 16.85
CA SER A 48 -10.92 -4.06 15.72
C SER A 48 -11.27 -2.78 14.95
N ASN A 49 -12.22 -1.98 15.48
CA ASN A 49 -12.83 -0.87 14.78
C ASN A 49 -12.23 0.46 15.25
N PHE A 50 -11.69 1.21 14.30
CA PHE A 50 -11.09 2.52 14.48
C PHE A 50 -11.87 3.53 13.64
N ILE A 51 -12.18 4.71 14.17
CA ILE A 51 -12.84 5.77 13.40
C ILE A 51 -11.81 6.83 13.02
N CYS A 52 -11.51 6.93 11.73
CA CYS A 52 -10.70 8.01 11.18
C CYS A 52 -11.52 9.32 11.19
N PRO A 53 -11.00 10.44 11.72
CA PRO A 53 -11.70 11.72 11.69
C PRO A 53 -12.04 12.22 10.28
N SER A 54 -11.25 11.82 9.27
CA SER A 54 -11.45 12.24 7.87
C SER A 54 -12.19 11.19 7.03
N HIS A 55 -12.12 9.91 7.41
CA HIS A 55 -12.56 8.78 6.56
C HIS A 55 -13.54 7.82 7.24
N GLY A 56 -13.99 8.12 8.46
CA GLY A 56 -15.00 7.35 9.18
C GLY A 56 -14.50 5.99 9.72
N PRO A 57 -15.44 5.08 10.07
CA PRO A 57 -15.13 3.77 10.66
C PRO A 57 -14.34 2.86 9.71
N GLN A 58 -13.29 2.23 10.24
CA GLN A 58 -12.41 1.31 9.53
C GLN A 58 -12.04 0.11 10.40
N THR A 59 -11.92 -1.05 9.76
CA THR A 59 -11.38 -2.26 10.39
C THR A 59 -9.87 -2.24 10.29
N LEU A 60 -9.18 -2.27 11.43
CA LEU A 60 -7.73 -2.40 11.48
C LEU A 60 -7.36 -3.81 11.95
N GLY A 61 -6.51 -4.49 11.18
CA GLY A 61 -6.05 -5.84 11.51
C GLY A 61 -5.27 -5.92 12.83
N ASN A 62 -4.66 -4.82 13.26
CA ASN A 62 -3.98 -4.74 14.55
C ASN A 62 -4.13 -3.34 15.17
N LEU A 63 -5.22 -3.14 15.91
CA LEU A 63 -5.50 -1.89 16.60
C LEU A 63 -4.39 -1.53 17.60
N ARG A 64 -3.82 -2.52 18.30
CA ARG A 64 -2.75 -2.30 19.27
C ARG A 64 -1.52 -1.65 18.62
N ASN A 65 -1.07 -2.19 17.49
CA ASN A 65 0.06 -1.65 16.75
C ASN A 65 -0.27 -0.27 16.17
N HIS A 66 -1.49 -0.10 15.65
CA HIS A 66 -1.93 1.19 15.13
C HIS A 66 -1.87 2.30 16.20
N LEU A 67 -2.35 2.00 17.41
CA LEU A 67 -2.32 2.92 18.55
C LEU A 67 -0.90 3.12 19.10
N SER A 68 -0.07 2.07 19.14
CA SER A 68 1.30 2.18 19.67
C SER A 68 2.28 2.86 18.72
N SER A 69 2.09 2.66 17.41
CA SER A 69 3.01 3.14 16.37
C SER A 69 2.48 4.38 15.65
N ILE A 70 1.30 4.88 16.04
CA ILE A 70 0.70 6.12 15.50
C ILE A 70 0.61 6.06 13.96
N THR A 71 0.16 4.93 13.44
CA THR A 71 0.08 4.73 11.99
C THR A 71 -1.18 5.42 11.43
N PRO A 72 -1.15 5.99 10.22
CA PRO A 72 -2.36 6.51 9.56
C PRO A 72 -3.42 5.41 9.34
N CYS A 73 -4.69 5.80 9.15
CA CYS A 73 -5.71 4.87 8.66
C CYS A 73 -5.36 4.37 7.25
N SER A 74 -5.96 3.27 6.79
CA SER A 74 -5.59 2.65 5.51
C SER A 74 -5.74 3.61 4.32
N VAL A 75 -6.78 4.45 4.34
CA VAL A 75 -7.03 5.47 3.30
C VAL A 75 -5.98 6.58 3.37
N CYS A 76 -5.72 7.13 4.57
CA CYS A 76 -4.66 8.14 4.76
C CYS A 76 -3.29 7.62 4.34
N ASP A 77 -2.99 6.36 4.67
CA ASP A 77 -1.71 5.74 4.34
C ASP A 77 -1.57 5.56 2.83
N SER A 78 -2.62 5.08 2.16
CA SER A 78 -2.66 4.95 0.71
C SER A 78 -2.43 6.29 0.00
N LEU A 79 -3.11 7.36 0.42
CA LEU A 79 -2.91 8.70 -0.12
C LEU A 79 -1.47 9.19 0.10
N ARG A 80 -0.93 8.99 1.31
CA ARG A 80 0.45 9.35 1.64
C ARG A 80 1.46 8.58 0.78
N LEU A 81 1.23 7.28 0.53
CA LEU A 81 2.09 6.45 -0.31
C LEU A 81 2.04 6.91 -1.77
N ARG A 82 0.85 7.21 -2.28
CA ARG A 82 0.64 7.81 -3.62
C ARG A 82 1.41 9.12 -3.77
N ASP A 83 1.22 10.06 -2.84
CA ASP A 83 1.88 11.37 -2.88
C ASP A 83 3.41 11.25 -2.78
N ARG A 84 3.90 10.34 -1.93
CA ARG A 84 5.34 10.04 -1.84
C ARG A 84 5.89 9.51 -3.16
N TYR A 85 5.17 8.61 -3.81
CA TYR A 85 5.56 8.04 -5.10
C TYR A 85 5.62 9.12 -6.19
N ILE A 86 4.57 9.94 -6.32
CA ILE A 86 4.52 11.04 -7.29
C ILE A 86 5.61 12.07 -7.02
N SER A 87 5.87 12.42 -5.74
CA SER A 87 6.97 13.32 -5.37
C SER A 87 8.32 12.77 -5.80
N GLN A 88 8.56 11.45 -5.64
CA GLN A 88 9.77 10.80 -6.12
C GLN A 88 9.87 10.85 -7.64
N ALA A 89 8.79 10.58 -8.36
CA ALA A 89 8.74 10.65 -9.83
C ALA A 89 9.05 12.07 -10.34
N ASN A 90 8.52 13.10 -9.70
CA ASN A 90 8.81 14.50 -10.02
C ASN A 90 10.29 14.83 -9.84
N LYS A 91 10.91 14.34 -8.76
CA LYS A 91 12.34 14.57 -8.47
C LYS A 91 13.27 13.82 -9.41
N SER A 92 12.96 12.57 -9.72
CA SER A 92 13.88 11.66 -10.41
C SER A 92 13.63 11.52 -11.90
N ASN A 93 12.40 11.77 -12.37
CA ASN A 93 11.99 11.41 -13.72
C ASN A 93 10.96 12.37 -14.33
N LYS A 94 11.00 13.67 -13.95
CA LYS A 94 10.14 14.73 -14.50
C LYS A 94 8.63 14.41 -14.42
N GLY A 95 8.22 13.69 -13.38
CA GLY A 95 6.83 13.31 -13.15
C GLY A 95 6.37 12.09 -13.96
N LEU A 96 7.29 11.39 -14.60
CA LEU A 96 7.02 10.18 -15.38
C LEU A 96 7.39 8.93 -14.60
N THR A 97 6.72 7.82 -14.91
CA THR A 97 7.10 6.49 -14.45
C THR A 97 6.77 5.43 -15.50
N ASN A 98 7.35 4.25 -15.34
CA ASN A 98 7.07 3.10 -16.19
C ASN A 98 6.14 2.13 -15.47
N ILE A 99 5.10 1.67 -16.16
CA ILE A 99 4.37 0.46 -15.80
C ILE A 99 4.91 -0.71 -16.60
N TYR A 100 5.07 -1.85 -15.93
CA TYR A 100 5.42 -3.10 -16.57
C TYR A 100 4.37 -4.17 -16.32
N PHE A 101 4.21 -5.03 -17.31
CA PHE A 101 3.54 -6.31 -17.21
C PHE A 101 4.47 -7.35 -17.81
N VAL A 102 4.91 -8.30 -16.98
CA VAL A 102 5.94 -9.28 -17.35
C VAL A 102 5.48 -10.69 -16.98
N SER A 103 5.94 -11.67 -17.75
CA SER A 103 5.88 -13.09 -17.37
C SER A 103 7.22 -13.54 -16.81
N PHE A 104 7.16 -14.42 -15.82
CA PHE A 104 8.29 -15.12 -15.24
C PHE A 104 8.14 -16.61 -15.54
N THR A 105 9.23 -17.23 -16.00
CA THR A 105 9.34 -18.67 -16.18
C THR A 105 10.57 -19.15 -15.42
N SER A 106 10.42 -20.12 -14.54
CA SER A 106 11.55 -20.65 -13.78
C SER A 106 12.56 -21.33 -14.69
N LYS A 107 13.84 -21.14 -14.40
CA LYS A 107 14.94 -21.82 -15.11
C LYS A 107 15.14 -23.26 -14.67
N THR A 108 14.60 -23.64 -13.51
CA THR A 108 14.87 -24.95 -12.87
C THR A 108 13.60 -25.76 -12.60
N SER A 109 12.43 -25.15 -12.67
CA SER A 109 11.14 -25.81 -12.46
C SER A 109 10.14 -25.46 -13.55
N SER A 110 8.96 -26.08 -13.50
CA SER A 110 7.83 -25.73 -14.38
C SER A 110 7.03 -24.52 -13.89
N GLU A 111 7.49 -23.82 -12.86
CA GLU A 111 6.82 -22.64 -12.31
C GLU A 111 6.79 -21.51 -13.35
N SER A 112 5.60 -20.93 -13.55
CA SER A 112 5.43 -19.70 -14.30
C SER A 112 4.35 -18.82 -13.66
N PHE A 113 4.54 -17.52 -13.71
CA PHE A 113 3.61 -16.54 -13.15
C PHE A 113 3.80 -15.17 -13.80
N PHE A 114 2.97 -14.22 -13.40
CA PHE A 114 2.98 -12.87 -13.92
C PHE A 114 3.13 -11.83 -12.82
N LYS A 115 3.58 -10.64 -13.22
CA LYS A 115 3.65 -9.47 -12.33
C LYS A 115 3.32 -8.20 -13.09
N VAL A 116 2.55 -7.33 -12.45
CA VAL A 116 2.37 -5.93 -12.85
C VAL A 116 2.93 -5.06 -11.75
N GLY A 117 3.68 -4.02 -12.13
CA GLY A 117 4.21 -3.07 -11.16
C GLY A 117 4.87 -1.88 -11.85
N LEU A 118 5.52 -1.07 -11.04
CA LEU A 118 6.12 0.19 -11.49
C LEU A 118 7.64 0.21 -11.34
N CYS A 119 8.33 0.96 -12.20
CA CYS A 119 9.74 1.28 -12.06
C CYS A 119 10.09 2.62 -12.71
N PHE A 120 11.19 3.25 -12.23
CA PHE A 120 11.73 4.47 -12.86
C PHE A 120 12.81 4.18 -13.90
N GLY A 121 13.48 3.03 -13.79
CA GLY A 121 14.52 2.58 -14.70
C GLY A 121 14.03 1.49 -15.66
N SER A 122 14.98 0.68 -16.12
CA SER A 122 14.72 -0.45 -17.01
C SER A 122 14.21 -1.69 -16.26
N LEU A 123 13.74 -2.69 -17.02
CA LEU A 123 13.32 -3.96 -16.46
C LEU A 123 14.52 -4.79 -15.97
N GLU A 124 15.65 -4.67 -16.67
CA GLU A 124 16.90 -5.33 -16.32
C GLU A 124 17.39 -4.87 -14.94
N ASP A 125 17.38 -3.56 -14.69
CA ASP A 125 17.75 -2.99 -13.39
C ASP A 125 16.73 -3.38 -12.31
N ARG A 126 15.44 -3.35 -12.63
CA ARG A 126 14.36 -3.68 -11.69
C ARG A 126 14.43 -5.15 -11.25
N PHE A 127 14.81 -6.04 -12.14
CA PHE A 127 14.76 -7.48 -11.91
C PHE A 127 16.12 -8.17 -11.87
N LYS A 128 17.21 -7.41 -11.73
CA LYS A 128 18.58 -7.93 -11.70
C LYS A 128 18.76 -9.16 -10.79
N ASP A 129 18.17 -9.10 -9.59
CA ASP A 129 18.27 -10.20 -8.61
C ASP A 129 17.40 -11.41 -8.97
N TRP A 130 16.31 -11.20 -9.74
CA TRP A 130 15.42 -12.28 -10.18
C TRP A 130 15.96 -13.05 -11.39
N LEU A 131 16.79 -12.41 -12.22
CA LEU A 131 17.29 -12.98 -13.48
C LEU A 131 18.12 -14.26 -13.28
N VAL A 132 18.65 -14.50 -12.07
CA VAL A 132 19.37 -15.74 -11.76
C VAL A 132 18.43 -16.95 -11.61
N HIS A 133 17.15 -16.74 -11.28
CA HIS A 133 16.16 -17.82 -11.08
C HIS A 133 15.11 -17.92 -12.18
N TYR A 134 14.82 -16.80 -12.85
CA TYR A 134 13.71 -16.71 -13.80
C TYR A 134 14.17 -16.11 -15.12
N ASP A 135 13.61 -16.63 -16.21
CA ASP A 135 13.52 -15.93 -17.48
C ASP A 135 12.33 -14.98 -17.42
N ILE A 136 12.58 -13.72 -17.73
CA ILE A 136 11.60 -12.63 -17.60
C ILE A 136 11.30 -12.11 -18.99
N THR A 137 10.05 -12.22 -19.42
CA THR A 137 9.61 -11.76 -20.73
C THR A 137 8.66 -10.57 -20.59
N PRO A 138 9.01 -9.39 -21.14
CA PRO A 138 8.11 -8.24 -21.15
C PRO A 138 6.88 -8.49 -22.02
N ILE A 139 5.68 -8.28 -21.47
CA ILE A 139 4.40 -8.30 -22.20
C ILE A 139 3.98 -6.88 -22.54
N VAL A 140 4.12 -5.97 -21.57
CA VAL A 140 3.96 -4.51 -21.73
C VAL A 140 5.05 -3.80 -20.95
N PHE A 141 5.62 -2.77 -21.54
CA PHE A 141 6.44 -1.79 -20.86
C PHE A 141 6.10 -0.42 -21.44
N SER A 142 5.58 0.49 -20.61
CA SER A 142 5.09 1.77 -21.09
C SER A 142 5.32 2.88 -20.07
N THR A 143 5.66 4.07 -20.57
CA THR A 143 5.96 5.26 -19.78
C THR A 143 4.79 6.23 -19.85
N GLY A 144 4.50 6.91 -18.74
CA GLY A 144 3.46 7.93 -18.70
C GLY A 144 3.49 8.72 -17.39
N ASN A 145 2.44 9.52 -17.17
CA ASN A 145 2.32 10.34 -15.95
C ASN A 145 2.30 9.44 -14.70
N ALA A 146 3.11 9.78 -13.70
CA ALA A 146 3.27 8.97 -12.50
C ALA A 146 2.00 8.85 -11.65
N ALA A 147 1.16 9.87 -11.60
CA ALA A 147 -0.09 9.84 -10.85
C ALA A 147 -1.10 8.87 -11.50
N ASP A 148 -1.29 8.99 -12.82
CA ASP A 148 -2.22 8.16 -13.57
C ASP A 148 -1.79 6.69 -13.61
N ILE A 149 -0.50 6.46 -13.81
CA ILE A 149 0.07 5.10 -13.83
C ILE A 149 0.02 4.45 -12.45
N TYR A 150 0.28 5.19 -11.37
CA TYR A 150 0.13 4.66 -10.01
C TYR A 150 -1.32 4.23 -9.75
N ASP A 151 -2.29 5.08 -10.07
CA ASP A 151 -3.70 4.77 -9.90
C ASP A 151 -4.15 3.59 -10.78
N LEU A 152 -3.57 3.45 -11.97
CA LEU A 152 -3.79 2.30 -12.85
C LEU A 152 -3.29 1.00 -12.23
N GLU A 153 -2.06 0.97 -11.71
CA GLU A 153 -1.45 -0.20 -11.09
C GLU A 153 -2.25 -0.64 -9.84
N GLN A 154 -2.63 0.29 -8.98
CA GLN A 154 -3.45 0.00 -7.80
C GLN A 154 -4.80 -0.62 -8.18
N LYS A 155 -5.45 -0.13 -9.25
CA LYS A 155 -6.70 -0.73 -9.78
C LYS A 155 -6.48 -2.16 -10.29
N ILE A 156 -5.34 -2.43 -10.92
CA ILE A 156 -5.00 -3.77 -11.42
C ILE A 156 -4.78 -4.73 -10.24
N HIS A 157 -3.98 -4.35 -9.24
CA HIS A 157 -3.74 -5.16 -8.05
C HIS A 157 -5.02 -5.45 -7.27
N GLN A 158 -5.89 -4.45 -7.13
CA GLN A 158 -7.19 -4.63 -6.49
C GLN A 158 -8.03 -5.70 -7.21
N ARG A 159 -8.09 -5.67 -8.55
CA ARG A 159 -8.81 -6.69 -9.33
C ARG A 159 -8.18 -8.08 -9.26
N ILE A 160 -6.86 -8.16 -9.22
CA ILE A 160 -6.14 -9.44 -9.04
C ILE A 160 -6.55 -10.06 -7.70
N LYS A 161 -6.59 -9.25 -6.63
CA LYS A 161 -7.01 -9.67 -5.30
C LYS A 161 -8.47 -10.11 -5.26
N GLU A 162 -9.37 -9.32 -5.84
CA GLU A 162 -10.82 -9.63 -5.92
C GLU A 162 -11.09 -10.94 -6.65
N LYS A 163 -10.32 -11.22 -7.72
CA LYS A 163 -10.41 -12.46 -8.49
C LYS A 163 -9.63 -13.63 -7.87
N GLN A 164 -8.98 -13.43 -6.72
CA GLN A 164 -8.19 -14.45 -6.02
C GLN A 164 -7.08 -15.05 -6.90
N LEU A 165 -6.46 -14.21 -7.73
CA LEU A 165 -5.40 -14.63 -8.66
C LEU A 165 -4.00 -14.52 -8.07
N SER A 166 -3.87 -13.95 -6.86
CA SER A 166 -2.58 -13.73 -6.21
C SER A 166 -1.77 -15.02 -6.08
N TYR A 167 -0.47 -14.90 -6.32
CA TYR A 167 0.48 -16.01 -6.30
C TYR A 167 1.75 -15.61 -5.57
N THR A 168 2.30 -16.54 -4.78
CA THR A 168 3.60 -16.35 -4.11
C THR A 168 4.62 -17.27 -4.77
N PRO A 169 5.66 -16.72 -5.44
CA PRO A 169 6.67 -17.54 -6.11
C PRO A 169 7.46 -18.43 -5.13
N MET A 170 7.95 -19.58 -5.62
CA MET A 170 8.72 -20.53 -4.81
C MET A 170 10.00 -19.90 -4.22
N ASN A 171 10.64 -18.98 -4.95
CA ASN A 171 11.84 -18.27 -4.49
C ASN A 171 11.53 -16.91 -3.84
N ALA A 172 10.29 -16.66 -3.40
CA ALA A 172 9.83 -15.36 -2.90
C ALA A 172 10.63 -14.78 -1.72
N TYR A 173 11.29 -15.62 -0.90
CA TYR A 173 12.03 -15.19 0.28
C TYR A 173 13.23 -14.28 -0.03
N ASN A 174 13.74 -14.33 -1.27
CA ASN A 174 14.85 -13.49 -1.70
C ASN A 174 14.41 -12.19 -2.40
N PHE A 175 13.10 -11.99 -2.62
CA PHE A 175 12.65 -10.96 -3.55
C PHE A 175 11.57 -10.03 -3.03
N GLY A 176 11.89 -8.73 -3.03
CA GLY A 176 10.92 -7.67 -2.78
C GLY A 176 9.78 -7.67 -3.80
N GLY A 177 8.55 -7.47 -3.33
CA GLY A 177 7.35 -7.36 -4.18
C GLY A 177 6.77 -8.70 -4.64
N ALA A 178 7.14 -9.83 -4.02
CA ALA A 178 6.57 -11.14 -4.32
C ALA A 178 5.04 -11.22 -4.11
N SER A 179 4.47 -10.35 -3.26
CA SER A 179 3.02 -10.26 -3.01
C SER A 179 2.20 -9.69 -4.17
N GLU A 180 2.85 -9.14 -5.20
CA GLU A 180 2.19 -8.55 -6.38
C GLU A 180 2.19 -9.50 -7.59
N CYS A 181 2.60 -10.77 -7.38
CA CYS A 181 2.59 -11.79 -8.42
C CYS A 181 1.22 -12.48 -8.50
N PHE A 182 0.89 -13.04 -9.66
CA PHE A 182 -0.40 -13.68 -9.91
C PHE A 182 -0.35 -14.74 -11.02
N LEU A 183 -1.35 -15.62 -11.02
CA LEU A 183 -1.63 -16.58 -12.10
C LEU A 183 -2.81 -16.11 -12.93
N ALA A 184 -2.78 -16.31 -14.24
CA ALA A 184 -3.86 -15.92 -15.14
C ALA A 184 -3.91 -16.81 -16.39
N SER A 185 -5.11 -16.97 -16.95
CA SER A 185 -5.28 -17.58 -18.27
C SER A 185 -4.81 -16.65 -19.38
N GLU A 186 -4.51 -17.21 -20.55
CA GLU A 186 -4.11 -16.44 -21.75
C GLU A 186 -5.13 -15.36 -22.12
N GLU A 187 -6.43 -15.66 -22.01
CA GLU A 187 -7.49 -14.68 -22.24
C GLU A 187 -7.40 -13.49 -21.26
N CYS A 188 -7.16 -13.77 -19.97
CA CYS A 188 -6.98 -12.72 -18.96
C CYS A 188 -5.75 -11.87 -19.25
N ILE A 189 -4.65 -12.49 -19.65
CA ILE A 189 -3.38 -11.83 -20.01
C ILE A 189 -3.59 -10.87 -21.19
N ASN A 190 -4.25 -11.33 -22.24
CA ASN A 190 -4.54 -10.52 -23.42
C ASN A 190 -5.44 -9.32 -23.08
N LYS A 191 -6.49 -9.53 -22.29
CA LYS A 191 -7.36 -8.45 -21.80
C LYS A 191 -6.59 -7.42 -20.97
N LEU A 192 -5.72 -7.87 -20.07
CA LEU A 192 -4.91 -6.97 -19.23
C LEU A 192 -3.89 -6.20 -20.06
N LYS A 193 -3.22 -6.86 -21.00
CA LYS A 193 -2.29 -6.23 -21.97
C LYS A 193 -2.97 -5.09 -22.71
N SER A 194 -4.11 -5.36 -23.35
CA SER A 194 -4.87 -4.33 -24.07
C SER A 194 -5.34 -3.20 -23.14
N TYR A 195 -5.77 -3.54 -21.93
CA TYR A 195 -6.20 -2.54 -20.94
C TYR A 195 -5.08 -1.59 -20.53
N ILE A 196 -3.86 -2.10 -20.30
CA ILE A 196 -2.71 -1.26 -19.95
C ILE A 196 -2.33 -0.37 -21.13
N ILE A 197 -2.20 -0.93 -22.33
CA ILE A 197 -1.83 -0.18 -23.55
C ILE A 197 -2.81 0.98 -23.78
N ASN A 198 -4.11 0.72 -23.75
CA ASN A 198 -5.15 1.75 -23.96
C ASN A 198 -5.18 2.86 -22.88
N LYS A 199 -4.46 2.67 -21.76
CA LYS A 199 -4.38 3.65 -20.66
C LYS A 199 -3.04 4.38 -20.60
N THR A 200 -2.07 3.97 -21.40
CA THR A 200 -0.73 4.58 -21.43
C THR A 200 -0.33 5.11 -22.81
N THR A 201 -1.16 4.90 -23.83
CA THR A 201 -1.10 5.57 -25.14
C THR A 201 -2.22 6.58 -25.25
#